data_AF-A0A2K9P8K1-F1
#
_entry.id   AF-A0A2K9P8K1-F1
#
_cell.length_a   1.000
_cell.length_b   1.000
_cell.length_c   1.000
_cell.angle_alpha   90.00
_cell.angle_beta   90.00
_cell.angle_gamma   90.00
#
_symmetry.space_group_name_H-M   'P 1'
#
loop_
_entity.id
_entity.type
_entity.pdbx_description
1 polymer ?
#
loop_
_entity_poly.entity_id
_entity_poly.type
_entity_poly.pdbx_seq_one_letter_code
_entity_poly.pdbx_strand_id
1 'polypeptide(L)'
;MQGTLIFQPGTCDVAGDNVNVDLGDYDGSNGHSEWKDASFKLICPDAWGYGGSANAQSNANYPYQLSPDAKITPNNVLNGQVQISIVPYTETIDANKGIIALDGTGAQGYGIQLAWGDYSTQNVSEPTNPVILNNYIDAHSLNSAFLAGETKIGENAFTGGDNTIKMAARYIRTSGDAAPGPANAVVQVIATYQ
;
A
#
# COMPACT_ATOMS: atom_id res chain seq x y z
N MET A 1 13.72 -38.41 -2.49
CA MET A 1 13.35 -37.10 -1.94
C MET A 1 12.72 -36.28 -3.05
N GLN A 2 11.58 -35.65 -2.78
CA GLN A 2 10.92 -34.69 -3.66
C GLN A 2 11.11 -33.31 -3.03
N GLY A 3 11.81 -32.40 -3.70
CA GLY A 3 11.89 -31.00 -3.28
C GLY A 3 10.92 -30.19 -4.12
N THR A 4 9.90 -29.59 -3.51
CA THR A 4 8.96 -28.71 -4.21
C THR A 4 9.41 -27.27 -4.01
N LEU A 5 9.63 -26.54 -5.10
CA LEU A 5 9.88 -25.10 -5.10
C LEU A 5 8.55 -24.38 -5.32
N ILE A 6 8.18 -23.48 -4.42
CA ILE A 6 6.96 -22.66 -4.51
C ILE A 6 7.40 -21.22 -4.78
N PHE A 7 6.91 -20.64 -5.87
CA PHE A 7 7.15 -19.23 -6.19
C PHE A 7 6.08 -18.38 -5.52
N GLN A 8 6.49 -17.38 -4.74
CA GLN A 8 5.61 -16.48 -4.02
C GLN A 8 5.31 -15.24 -4.88
N PRO A 9 4.07 -14.72 -4.88
CA PRO A 9 3.73 -13.46 -5.55
C PRO A 9 4.71 -12.34 -5.18
N GLY A 10 5.10 -11.54 -6.18
CA GLY A 10 5.83 -10.30 -5.94
C GLY A 10 4.93 -9.27 -5.25
N THR A 11 5.51 -8.41 -4.41
CA THR A 11 4.83 -7.23 -3.85
C THR A 11 5.10 -6.03 -4.74
N CYS A 12 4.17 -5.08 -4.78
CA CYS A 12 4.44 -3.80 -5.42
C CYS A 12 5.18 -2.88 -4.44
N ASP A 13 6.10 -2.07 -4.96
CA ASP A 13 6.90 -1.15 -4.18
C ASP A 13 6.44 0.30 -4.39
N VAL A 14 6.59 1.12 -3.36
CA VAL A 14 6.45 2.57 -3.49
C VAL A 14 7.70 3.11 -4.19
N ALA A 15 7.51 3.86 -5.28
CA ALA A 15 8.63 4.42 -6.03
C ALA A 15 9.46 5.36 -5.15
N GLY A 16 10.76 5.07 -5.01
CA GLY A 16 11.68 5.88 -4.20
C GLY A 16 11.75 5.48 -2.72
N ASP A 17 11.19 4.32 -2.35
CA ASP A 17 11.14 3.69 -1.02
C ASP A 17 10.34 4.47 0.04
N ASN A 18 10.56 5.78 0.16
CA ASN A 18 9.91 6.65 1.13
C ASN A 18 9.30 7.88 0.45
N VAL A 19 8.08 8.24 0.83
CA VAL A 19 7.42 9.49 0.42
C VAL A 19 7.29 10.39 1.63
N ASN A 20 7.91 11.56 1.58
CA ASN A 20 7.78 12.59 2.61
C ASN A 20 6.69 13.58 2.22
N VAL A 21 5.71 13.77 3.10
CA VAL A 21 4.60 14.72 2.90
C VAL A 21 4.78 15.87 3.87
N ASP A 22 5.10 17.06 3.35
CA ASP A 22 5.16 18.26 4.15
C ASP A 22 3.76 18.87 4.31
N LEU A 23 3.21 18.75 5.51
CA LEU A 23 1.91 19.33 5.86
C LEU A 23 1.99 20.84 6.16
N GLY A 24 3.18 21.38 6.38
CA GLY A 24 3.42 22.74 6.82
C GLY A 24 2.95 23.00 8.24
N ASP A 25 2.68 24.28 8.54
CA ASP A 25 2.25 24.73 9.85
C ASP A 25 0.71 24.79 9.96
N TYR A 26 0.20 24.50 11.15
CA TYR A 26 -1.22 24.60 11.48
C TYR A 26 -1.39 25.23 12.86
N ASP A 27 -2.18 26.31 12.93
CA ASP A 27 -2.36 27.12 14.14
C ASP A 27 -3.43 26.56 15.10
N GLY A 28 -4.09 25.45 14.75
CA GLY A 28 -5.16 24.86 15.53
C GLY A 28 -6.54 25.48 15.29
N SER A 29 -6.65 26.48 14.41
CA SER A 29 -7.92 27.14 14.09
C SER A 29 -8.82 26.26 13.21
N ASN A 30 -10.14 26.41 13.31
CA ASN A 30 -11.12 25.71 12.46
C ASN A 30 -11.13 24.17 12.56
N GLY A 31 -10.37 23.57 13.46
CA GLY A 31 -10.41 22.14 13.76
C GLY A 31 -9.68 21.24 12.76
N HIS A 32 -9.18 21.76 11.64
CA HIS A 32 -8.31 21.04 10.70
C HIS A 32 -7.48 22.01 9.84
N SER A 33 -6.37 21.53 9.28
CA SER A 33 -5.61 22.27 8.26
C SER A 33 -6.23 22.12 6.87
N GLU A 34 -5.67 22.82 5.87
CA GLU A 34 -5.91 22.52 4.46
C GLU A 34 -5.38 21.13 4.09
N TRP A 35 -5.97 20.55 3.04
CA TRP A 35 -5.50 19.30 2.44
C TRP A 35 -4.19 19.51 1.68
N LYS A 36 -3.29 18.54 1.78
CA LYS A 36 -2.01 18.48 1.06
C LYS A 36 -1.92 17.19 0.26
N ASP A 37 -1.13 17.24 -0.80
CA ASP A 37 -0.87 16.09 -1.65
C ASP A 37 0.00 15.07 -0.91
N ALA A 38 -0.55 13.86 -0.74
CA ALA A 38 0.11 12.71 -0.15
C ALA A 38 0.19 11.54 -1.15
N SER A 39 0.05 11.83 -2.43
CA SER A 39 0.05 10.83 -3.50
C SER A 39 1.39 10.10 -3.58
N PHE A 40 1.35 8.84 -3.96
CA PHE A 40 2.53 8.00 -4.13
C PHE A 40 2.43 7.17 -5.40
N LYS A 41 3.56 6.81 -6.00
CA LYS A 41 3.61 5.97 -7.20
C LYS A 41 3.88 4.52 -6.81
N LEU A 42 3.18 3.61 -7.47
CA LEU A 42 3.31 2.19 -7.22
C LEU A 42 3.99 1.48 -8.40
N ILE A 43 5.03 0.70 -8.13
CA ILE A 43 5.76 -0.09 -9.10
C ILE A 43 5.54 -1.56 -8.78
N CYS A 44 4.80 -2.26 -9.63
CA CYS A 44 4.54 -3.69 -9.45
C CYS A 44 5.49 -4.52 -10.31
N PRO A 45 6.04 -5.63 -9.80
CA PRO A 45 6.71 -6.62 -10.64
C PRO A 45 5.70 -7.37 -11.50
N ASP A 46 6.18 -8.06 -12.52
CA ASP A 46 5.34 -8.96 -13.32
C ASP A 46 4.81 -10.11 -12.45
N ALA A 47 3.55 -10.45 -12.66
CA ALA A 47 2.83 -11.48 -11.96
C ALA A 47 3.22 -12.85 -12.51
N TRP A 48 3.81 -13.72 -11.69
CA TRP A 48 4.23 -15.06 -12.13
C TRP A 48 3.21 -16.16 -11.82
N GLY A 49 2.12 -15.83 -11.13
CA GLY A 49 1.15 -16.81 -10.64
C GLY A 49 1.74 -17.75 -9.59
N TYR A 50 0.96 -18.78 -9.24
CA TYR A 50 1.37 -19.83 -8.29
C TYR A 50 0.87 -21.21 -8.72
N GLY A 51 1.17 -22.23 -7.90
CA GLY A 51 0.76 -23.63 -8.16
C GLY A 51 1.76 -24.45 -8.98
N GLY A 52 2.87 -23.85 -9.42
CA GLY A 52 3.96 -24.56 -10.08
C GLY A 52 4.72 -25.45 -9.12
N SER A 53 5.36 -26.48 -9.68
CA SER A 53 6.21 -27.39 -8.91
C SER A 53 7.32 -27.94 -9.79
N ALA A 54 8.46 -28.22 -9.18
CA ALA A 54 9.49 -29.04 -9.80
C ALA A 54 9.62 -30.33 -8.99
N ASN A 55 9.61 -31.48 -9.65
CA ASN A 55 9.85 -32.76 -9.03
C ASN A 55 11.15 -33.34 -9.57
N ALA A 56 12.23 -33.19 -8.80
CA ALA A 56 13.50 -33.83 -9.08
C ALA A 56 13.48 -35.28 -8.55
N GLN A 57 13.68 -36.25 -9.43
CA GLN A 57 14.05 -37.59 -8.98
C GLN A 57 15.48 -37.51 -8.43
N SER A 58 15.65 -37.89 -7.16
CA SER A 58 16.96 -37.94 -6.51
C SER A 58 17.89 -38.86 -7.29
N ASN A 59 18.89 -38.29 -7.97
CA ASN A 59 20.05 -39.02 -8.45
C ASN A 59 21.31 -38.38 -7.82
N ALA A 60 22.36 -39.17 -7.61
CA ALA A 60 23.60 -38.71 -6.98
C ALA A 60 24.39 -37.69 -7.83
N ASN A 61 23.96 -37.41 -9.06
CA ASN A 61 24.67 -36.56 -10.01
C ASN A 61 24.25 -35.08 -9.91
N TYR A 62 23.10 -34.78 -9.32
CA TYR A 62 22.58 -33.40 -9.19
C TYR A 62 22.20 -33.06 -7.73
N PRO A 63 23.16 -33.05 -6.78
CA PRO A 63 22.86 -32.83 -5.35
C PRO A 63 22.43 -31.39 -5.00
N TYR A 64 22.76 -30.40 -5.85
CA TYR A 64 22.49 -28.97 -5.60
C TYR A 64 21.66 -28.30 -6.70
N GLN A 65 21.13 -29.08 -7.63
CA GLN A 65 20.37 -28.57 -8.78
C GLN A 65 19.27 -29.55 -9.18
N LEU A 66 18.24 -29.05 -9.85
CA LEU A 66 17.21 -29.93 -10.41
C LEU A 66 17.86 -30.83 -11.47
N SER A 67 17.55 -32.13 -11.42
CA SER A 67 17.96 -33.06 -12.48
C SER A 67 17.45 -32.56 -13.84
N PRO A 68 18.19 -32.74 -14.95
CA PRO A 68 17.68 -32.47 -16.30
C PRO A 68 16.36 -33.20 -16.60
N ASP A 69 16.13 -34.35 -15.97
CA ASP A 69 14.89 -35.14 -16.07
C ASP A 69 13.81 -34.70 -15.05
N ALA A 70 14.01 -33.60 -14.34
CA ALA A 70 13.03 -33.10 -13.37
C ALA A 70 11.71 -32.78 -14.08
N LYS A 71 10.61 -33.27 -13.52
CA LYS A 71 9.27 -32.93 -14.02
C LYS A 71 8.90 -31.54 -13.50
N ILE A 72 8.88 -30.56 -14.40
CA ILE A 72 8.44 -29.20 -14.10
C ILE A 72 6.97 -29.08 -14.48
N THR A 73 6.15 -28.65 -13.52
CA THR A 73 4.77 -28.23 -13.73
C THR A 73 4.75 -26.70 -13.65
N PRO A 74 4.34 -25.98 -14.71
CA PRO A 74 4.28 -24.53 -14.69
C PRO A 74 3.23 -24.03 -13.68
N ASN A 75 3.37 -22.77 -13.26
CA ASN A 75 2.31 -22.07 -12.54
C ASN A 75 1.03 -22.09 -13.39
N ASN A 76 -0.11 -22.33 -12.72
CA ASN A 76 -1.40 -22.47 -13.38
C ASN A 76 -2.51 -21.66 -12.69
N VAL A 77 -2.19 -21.01 -11.57
CA VAL A 77 -3.08 -20.07 -10.90
C VAL A 77 -2.56 -18.66 -11.12
N LEU A 78 -3.44 -17.78 -11.56
CA LEU A 78 -3.12 -16.39 -11.81
C LEU A 78 -3.01 -15.61 -10.50
N ASN A 79 -2.24 -14.53 -10.50
CA ASN A 79 -2.32 -13.56 -9.43
C ASN A 79 -3.64 -12.80 -9.53
N GLY A 80 -4.24 -12.45 -8.40
CA GLY A 80 -5.38 -11.56 -8.37
C GLY A 80 -5.00 -10.13 -8.72
N GLN A 81 -5.92 -9.21 -8.46
CA GLN A 81 -5.66 -7.78 -8.60
C GLN A 81 -4.74 -7.26 -7.49
N VAL A 82 -4.16 -6.08 -7.71
CA VAL A 82 -3.35 -5.40 -6.69
C VAL A 82 -4.25 -4.76 -5.66
N GLN A 83 -3.96 -5.01 -4.39
CA GLN A 83 -4.62 -4.40 -3.25
C GLN A 83 -3.64 -3.57 -2.43
N ILE A 84 -4.14 -2.47 -1.87
CA ILE A 84 -3.38 -1.50 -1.09
C ILE A 84 -3.99 -1.42 0.31
N SER A 85 -3.14 -1.37 1.34
CA SER A 85 -3.53 -1.08 2.72
C SER A 85 -2.60 -0.03 3.32
N ILE A 86 -3.18 0.88 4.10
CA ILE A 86 -2.44 1.89 4.86
C ILE A 86 -2.41 1.47 6.32
N VAL A 87 -1.21 1.21 6.84
CA VAL A 87 -0.97 0.69 8.19
C VAL A 87 -0.19 1.73 9.00
N PRO A 88 -0.80 2.39 9.98
CA PRO A 88 -0.11 3.39 10.79
C PRO A 88 0.94 2.79 11.73
N TYR A 89 2.04 3.52 11.98
CA TYR A 89 2.99 3.20 13.07
C TYR A 89 2.61 3.82 14.41
N THR A 90 1.64 4.74 14.40
CA THR A 90 1.08 5.39 15.58
C THR A 90 -0.31 4.85 15.89
N GLU A 91 -0.87 5.22 17.04
CA GLU A 91 -2.23 4.83 17.40
C GLU A 91 -3.25 5.29 16.34
N THR A 92 -4.21 4.43 16.03
CA THR A 92 -5.35 4.81 15.19
C THR A 92 -6.43 5.44 16.06
N ILE A 93 -6.75 6.70 15.79
CA ILE A 93 -7.78 7.45 16.53
C ILE A 93 -9.17 7.11 15.97
N ASP A 94 -9.31 7.11 14.64
CA ASP A 94 -10.54 6.70 13.96
C ASP A 94 -10.18 6.02 12.62
N ALA A 95 -10.28 4.69 12.61
CA ALA A 95 -9.93 3.88 11.44
C ALA A 95 -10.83 4.16 10.23
N ASN A 96 -12.11 4.47 10.44
CA ASN A 96 -13.07 4.66 9.37
C ASN A 96 -13.01 6.06 8.75
N LYS A 97 -12.46 7.02 9.49
CA LYS A 97 -12.21 8.39 9.03
C LYS A 97 -10.77 8.65 8.59
N GLY A 98 -9.90 7.65 8.65
CA GLY A 98 -8.49 7.77 8.29
C GLY A 98 -7.67 8.62 9.25
N ILE A 99 -8.04 8.68 10.55
CA ILE A 99 -7.38 9.54 11.53
C ILE A 99 -6.38 8.75 12.36
N ILE A 100 -5.12 9.18 12.30
CA ILE A 100 -4.00 8.61 13.06
C ILE A 100 -3.47 9.63 14.08
N ALA A 101 -2.94 9.13 15.19
CA ALA A 101 -2.25 9.93 16.18
C ALA A 101 -0.88 10.39 15.65
N LEU A 102 -0.37 11.47 16.26
CA LEU A 102 1.02 11.87 16.11
C LEU A 102 1.95 10.93 16.88
N ASP A 103 3.26 11.03 16.65
CA ASP A 103 4.31 10.21 17.28
C ASP A 103 4.46 10.37 18.81
N GLY A 104 3.75 11.34 19.39
CA GLY A 104 3.73 11.63 20.84
C GLY A 104 4.91 12.47 21.34
N THR A 105 5.80 12.94 20.46
CA THR A 105 7.01 13.68 20.84
C THR A 105 6.85 15.20 20.86
N GLY A 106 5.75 15.72 20.31
CA GLY A 106 5.51 17.15 20.15
C GLY A 106 4.08 17.58 20.43
N ALA A 107 3.36 18.00 19.40
CA ALA A 107 2.02 18.56 19.52
C ALA A 107 1.02 17.57 20.15
N GLN A 108 0.02 18.10 20.88
CA GLN A 108 -0.98 17.29 21.58
C GLN A 108 -2.42 17.66 21.18
N GLY A 109 -3.28 16.64 21.15
CA GLY A 109 -4.68 16.74 20.74
C GLY A 109 -4.87 16.99 19.23
N TYR A 110 -3.88 16.64 18.43
CA TYR A 110 -3.97 16.66 16.97
C TYR A 110 -3.68 15.26 16.43
N GLY A 111 -4.13 15.01 15.21
CA GLY A 111 -3.82 13.83 14.42
C GLY A 111 -3.66 14.19 12.96
N ILE A 112 -3.33 13.19 12.14
CA ILE A 112 -3.31 13.31 10.68
C ILE A 112 -4.52 12.55 10.14
N GLN A 113 -5.26 13.19 9.24
CA GLN A 113 -6.37 12.56 8.52
C GLN A 113 -5.94 12.27 7.08
N LEU A 114 -6.21 11.06 6.61
CA LEU A 114 -5.91 10.60 5.26
C LEU A 114 -7.19 10.35 4.44
N ALA A 115 -7.16 10.72 3.17
CA ALA A 115 -8.26 10.52 2.23
C ALA A 115 -7.76 10.09 0.85
N TRP A 116 -8.48 9.19 0.19
CA TRP A 116 -8.23 8.80 -1.19
C TRP A 116 -8.69 9.88 -2.17
N GLY A 117 -7.93 10.08 -3.24
CA GLY A 117 -8.23 11.04 -4.30
C GLY A 117 -7.41 12.32 -4.22
N ASP A 118 -7.71 13.26 -5.12
CA ASP A 118 -6.95 14.50 -5.29
C ASP A 118 -7.21 15.48 -4.14
N TYR A 119 -6.14 16.00 -3.53
CA TYR A 119 -6.21 16.93 -2.39
C TYR A 119 -7.05 18.19 -2.71
N SER A 120 -7.02 18.64 -3.97
CA SER A 120 -7.76 19.83 -4.42
C SER A 120 -9.27 19.62 -4.52
N THR A 121 -9.72 18.36 -4.49
CA THR A 121 -11.13 17.98 -4.62
C THR A 121 -11.74 17.44 -3.33
N GLN A 122 -10.94 17.32 -2.27
CA GLN A 122 -11.43 16.86 -0.98
C GLN A 122 -12.37 17.89 -0.36
N ASN A 123 -13.44 17.38 0.28
CA ASN A 123 -14.36 18.22 1.01
C ASN A 123 -13.69 18.78 2.28
N VAL A 124 -13.99 20.06 2.58
CA VAL A 124 -13.38 20.81 3.68
C VAL A 124 -13.81 20.26 5.03
N SER A 125 -15.06 19.84 5.22
CA SER A 125 -15.56 19.37 6.51
C SER A 125 -15.15 17.93 6.78
N GLU A 126 -15.54 17.00 5.91
CA GLU A 126 -15.26 15.55 6.05
C GLU A 126 -14.73 15.03 4.72
N PRO A 127 -13.77 14.09 4.71
CA PRO A 127 -13.21 13.55 3.48
C PRO A 127 -14.28 12.84 2.65
N THR A 128 -14.24 13.03 1.32
CA THR A 128 -15.18 12.38 0.40
C THR A 128 -14.97 10.87 0.38
N ASN A 129 -13.70 10.44 0.43
CA ASN A 129 -13.30 9.04 0.47
C ASN A 129 -12.24 8.87 1.57
N PRO A 130 -12.62 8.73 2.85
CA PRO A 130 -11.65 8.50 3.91
C PRO A 130 -10.83 7.23 3.63
N VAL A 131 -9.55 7.25 3.98
CA VAL A 131 -8.75 6.02 4.01
C VAL A 131 -9.24 5.17 5.17
N ILE A 132 -9.76 3.98 4.89
CA ILE A 132 -10.06 3.00 5.93
C ILE A 132 -8.76 2.32 6.33
N LEU A 133 -8.27 2.63 7.52
CA LEU A 133 -6.96 2.17 7.99
C LEU A 133 -6.95 0.66 8.26
N ASN A 134 -5.82 0.02 7.98
CA ASN A 134 -5.62 -1.43 8.11
C ASN A 134 -6.59 -2.29 7.27
N ASN A 135 -7.23 -1.69 6.25
CA ASN A 135 -8.13 -2.38 5.34
C ASN A 135 -7.58 -2.34 3.91
N TYR A 136 -7.75 -3.46 3.19
CA TYR A 136 -7.37 -3.55 1.79
C TYR A 136 -8.41 -2.90 0.87
N ILE A 137 -7.92 -2.10 -0.07
CA ILE A 137 -8.70 -1.52 -1.16
C ILE A 137 -8.05 -1.87 -2.50
N ASP A 138 -8.86 -2.09 -3.52
CA ASP A 138 -8.37 -2.47 -4.85
C ASP A 138 -7.71 -1.26 -5.52
N ALA A 139 -6.49 -1.44 -6.03
CA ALA A 139 -5.74 -0.37 -6.68
C ALA A 139 -6.47 0.19 -7.91
N HIS A 140 -7.19 -0.67 -8.66
CA HIS A 140 -8.02 -0.24 -9.79
C HIS A 140 -9.10 0.77 -9.41
N SER A 141 -9.68 0.64 -8.21
CA SER A 141 -10.71 1.56 -7.70
C SER A 141 -10.15 2.96 -7.43
N LEU A 142 -8.84 3.07 -7.19
CA LEU A 142 -8.13 4.31 -6.93
C LEU A 142 -7.46 4.87 -8.20
N ASN A 143 -7.06 3.98 -9.11
CA ASN A 143 -6.43 4.33 -10.38
C ASN A 143 -6.72 3.25 -11.43
N SER A 144 -7.46 3.61 -12.47
CA SER A 144 -7.87 2.73 -13.56
C SER A 144 -6.71 2.20 -14.42
N ALA A 145 -5.48 2.70 -14.24
CA ALA A 145 -4.29 2.17 -14.87
C ALA A 145 -3.86 0.81 -14.31
N PHE A 146 -4.37 0.39 -13.14
CA PHE A 146 -4.22 -0.96 -12.61
C PHE A 146 -5.35 -1.88 -13.10
N LEU A 147 -5.10 -3.18 -13.25
CA LEU A 147 -6.11 -4.17 -13.65
C LEU A 147 -7.17 -4.35 -12.55
N ALA A 148 -8.44 -4.46 -12.97
CA ALA A 148 -9.60 -4.74 -12.11
C ALA A 148 -9.81 -6.24 -11.80
N GLY A 149 -8.89 -7.10 -12.25
CA GLY A 149 -9.07 -8.54 -12.21
C GLY A 149 -7.74 -9.28 -12.18
N GLU A 150 -7.78 -10.58 -12.45
CA GLU A 150 -6.60 -11.42 -12.43
C GLU A 150 -5.53 -10.93 -13.41
N THR A 151 -4.28 -10.95 -12.95
CA THR A 151 -3.11 -10.63 -13.76
C THR A 151 -2.56 -11.93 -14.34
N LYS A 152 -2.43 -11.98 -15.67
CA LYS A 152 -1.91 -13.16 -16.36
C LYS A 152 -0.45 -13.42 -15.98
N ILE A 153 -0.06 -14.68 -16.06
CA ILE A 153 1.33 -15.09 -15.82
C ILE A 153 2.25 -14.41 -16.84
N GLY A 154 3.31 -13.75 -16.34
CA GLY A 154 4.28 -12.99 -17.12
C GLY A 154 3.82 -11.58 -17.53
N GLU A 155 2.66 -11.13 -17.05
CA GLU A 155 2.12 -9.78 -17.31
C GLU A 155 2.16 -8.92 -16.03
N ASN A 156 1.99 -7.61 -16.20
CA ASN A 156 1.94 -6.66 -15.09
C ASN A 156 0.52 -6.23 -14.76
N ALA A 157 0.20 -6.01 -13.47
CA ALA A 157 -1.08 -5.40 -13.09
C ALA A 157 -1.22 -3.95 -13.57
N PHE A 158 -0.11 -3.24 -13.77
CA PHE A 158 -0.12 -1.90 -14.34
C PHE A 158 -0.17 -1.96 -15.87
N THR A 159 -1.20 -1.34 -16.45
CA THR A 159 -1.51 -1.38 -17.88
C THR A 159 -0.95 -0.19 -18.68
N GLY A 160 -0.21 0.70 -18.03
CA GLY A 160 0.37 1.90 -18.63
C GLY A 160 -0.29 3.21 -18.19
N GLY A 161 0.34 4.35 -18.50
CA GLY A 161 -0.14 5.68 -18.10
C GLY A 161 0.53 6.19 -16.82
N ASP A 162 -0.27 6.75 -15.92
CA ASP A 162 0.20 7.24 -14.61
C ASP A 162 -0.07 6.18 -13.53
N ASN A 163 0.98 5.74 -12.84
CA ASN A 163 0.90 4.77 -11.74
C ASN A 163 0.75 5.42 -10.36
N THR A 164 0.36 6.71 -10.33
CA THR A 164 0.12 7.45 -9.09
C THR A 164 -1.19 7.02 -8.44
N ILE A 165 -1.12 6.63 -7.17
CA ILE A 165 -2.28 6.48 -6.28
C ILE A 165 -2.48 7.82 -5.60
N LYS A 166 -3.60 8.49 -5.91
CA LYS A 166 -3.91 9.79 -5.35
C LYS A 166 -4.36 9.66 -3.90
N MET A 167 -3.70 10.42 -3.03
CA MET A 167 -4.04 10.49 -1.61
C MET A 167 -3.83 11.92 -1.12
N ALA A 168 -4.62 12.31 -0.14
CA ALA A 168 -4.55 13.61 0.52
C ALA A 168 -4.35 13.42 2.03
N ALA A 169 -3.63 14.35 2.64
CA ALA A 169 -3.39 14.38 4.08
C ALA A 169 -3.64 15.78 4.64
N ARG A 170 -4.08 15.86 5.90
CA ARG A 170 -4.21 17.12 6.65
C ARG A 170 -4.04 16.89 8.15
N TYR A 171 -3.74 17.94 8.90
CA TYR A 171 -3.93 17.92 10.35
C TYR A 171 -5.41 18.02 10.71
N ILE A 172 -5.81 17.32 11.78
CA ILE A 172 -7.14 17.40 12.36
C ILE A 172 -7.06 17.50 13.87
N ARG A 173 -7.95 18.28 14.48
CA ARG A 173 -8.09 18.38 15.93
C ARG A 173 -8.76 17.11 16.45
N THR A 174 -8.18 16.56 17.51
CA THR A 174 -8.69 15.38 18.23
C THR A 174 -9.18 15.81 19.61
N SER A 175 -9.75 14.89 20.38
CA SER A 175 -10.25 15.19 21.72
C SER A 175 -9.12 15.49 22.71
N GLY A 176 -9.39 16.34 23.70
CA GLY A 176 -8.46 16.65 24.79
C GLY A 176 -7.81 18.02 24.67
N ASP A 177 -6.82 18.27 25.52
CA ASP A 177 -6.11 19.55 25.59
C ASP A 177 -5.18 19.75 24.38
N ALA A 178 -5.02 21.00 23.95
CA ALA A 178 -4.22 21.38 22.80
C ALA A 178 -2.87 21.91 23.26
N ALA A 179 -1.78 21.34 22.73
CA ALA A 179 -0.44 21.89 22.92
C ALA A 179 0.28 21.99 21.56
N PRO A 180 0.96 23.12 21.28
CA PRO A 180 1.76 23.28 20.07
C PRO A 180 3.05 22.46 20.15
N GLY A 181 3.60 22.08 19.00
CA GLY A 181 4.87 21.36 18.88
C GLY A 181 5.03 20.71 17.51
N PRO A 182 6.15 19.99 17.28
CA PRO A 182 6.31 19.17 16.09
C PRO A 182 5.18 18.12 15.96
N ALA A 183 4.70 17.90 14.74
CA ALA A 183 3.58 17.00 14.49
C ALA A 183 3.93 16.02 13.37
N ASN A 184 4.50 14.87 13.74
CA ASN A 184 4.89 13.84 12.78
C ASN A 184 4.07 12.56 12.99
N ALA A 185 3.88 11.80 11.91
CA ALA A 185 3.45 10.42 11.96
C ALA A 185 4.05 9.66 10.77
N VAL A 186 4.05 8.34 10.85
CA VAL A 186 4.52 7.45 9.78
C VAL A 186 3.45 6.41 9.51
N VAL A 187 3.23 6.12 8.23
CA VAL A 187 2.37 5.02 7.78
C VAL A 187 3.16 4.12 6.84
N GLN A 188 2.88 2.82 6.89
CA GLN A 188 3.32 1.85 5.92
C GLN A 188 2.25 1.71 4.84
N VAL A 189 2.68 1.70 3.58
CA VAL A 189 1.87 1.28 2.45
C VAL A 189 2.18 -0.19 2.16
N ILE A 190 1.19 -1.06 2.28
CA ILE A 190 1.29 -2.46 1.85
C ILE A 190 0.58 -2.58 0.53
N ALA A 191 1.29 -2.99 -0.52
CA ALA A 191 0.72 -3.23 -1.84
C ALA A 191 1.10 -4.61 -2.36
N THR A 192 0.10 -5.47 -2.59
CA THR A 192 0.32 -6.87 -2.95
C THR A 192 -0.66 -7.32 -4.00
N TYR A 193 -0.25 -8.28 -4.84
CA TYR A 193 -1.19 -9.09 -5.59
C TYR A 193 -1.99 -9.99 -4.63
N GLN A 194 -3.28 -10.18 -4.93
CA GLN A 194 -4.11 -11.22 -4.31
C GLN A 194 -3.70 -12.63 -4.74
#